data_AF-A0A9P0GHF7-F1
#
_entry.id   AF-A0A9P0GHF7-F1
#
_cell.length_a   1.000
_cell.length_b   1.000
_cell.length_c   1.000
_cell.angle_alpha   90.00
_cell.angle_beta   90.00
_cell.angle_gamma   90.00
#
_symmetry.space_group_name_H-M   'P 1'
#
loop_
_entity.id
_entity.type
_entity.pdbx_description
1 polymer ?
#
loop_
_entity_poly.entity_id
_entity_poly.type
_entity_poly.pdbx_seq_one_letter_code
_entity_poly.pdbx_strand_id
1 'polypeptide(L)'
;MTRTSNENRPNANNNENHDTQKNKSNNQPPKYKPGRVTRNPFLNFLRDVRRNAYGLTLYEIATKGADMWRKMDAKDKQPYCEQAKMAPYRRRRMRKRRAYRSYSRSTSRARKKTKRSRSRY
;
A
#
# COMPACT_ATOMS: atom_id res chain seq x y z
N MET A 1 18.86 -4.06 55.69
CA MET A 1 17.46 -3.81 55.30
C MET A 1 17.03 -4.93 54.37
N THR A 2 16.04 -5.72 54.78
CA THR A 2 15.47 -6.88 54.07
C THR A 2 14.24 -6.47 53.26
N ARG A 3 13.87 -7.32 52.27
CA ARG A 3 12.64 -7.35 51.44
C ARG A 3 12.64 -6.33 50.27
N THR A 4 12.27 -6.67 49.03
CA THR A 4 11.37 -7.72 48.53
C THR A 4 11.64 -7.99 47.04
N SER A 5 11.71 -9.26 46.69
CA SER A 5 11.43 -9.82 45.36
C SER A 5 10.04 -9.37 44.88
N ASN A 6 9.89 -9.02 43.60
CA ASN A 6 8.56 -8.88 43.00
C ASN A 6 8.53 -9.37 41.54
N GLU A 7 8.14 -10.64 41.43
CA GLU A 7 7.21 -11.25 40.47
C GLU A 7 7.24 -10.84 38.99
N ASN A 8 7.66 -11.83 38.19
CA ASN A 8 6.89 -12.41 37.07
C ASN A 8 5.61 -11.68 36.64
N ARG A 9 5.60 -11.19 35.40
CA ARG A 9 4.35 -11.00 34.64
C ARG A 9 4.55 -11.36 33.16
N PRO A 10 4.11 -12.54 32.69
CA PRO A 10 3.98 -12.79 31.26
C PRO A 10 2.76 -12.03 30.73
N ASN A 11 2.98 -11.09 29.82
CA ASN A 11 1.88 -10.41 29.12
C ASN A 11 1.47 -11.22 27.89
N ALA A 12 0.43 -12.03 28.06
CA ALA A 12 -0.30 -12.63 26.96
C ALA A 12 -1.06 -11.54 26.19
N ASN A 13 -0.74 -11.38 24.90
CA ASN A 13 -1.69 -10.82 23.94
C ASN A 13 -1.48 -11.48 22.57
N ASN A 14 -2.07 -12.67 22.47
CA ASN A 14 -2.48 -13.26 21.21
C ASN A 14 -3.59 -12.37 20.64
N ASN A 15 -3.37 -11.78 19.48
CA ASN A 15 -4.48 -11.42 18.61
C ASN A 15 -4.11 -11.74 17.16
N GLU A 16 -4.67 -12.86 16.74
CA GLU A 16 -4.65 -13.42 15.41
C GLU A 16 -5.42 -12.54 14.41
N ASN A 17 -5.18 -12.84 13.13
CA ASN A 17 -6.09 -12.65 12.00
C ASN A 17 -6.05 -11.30 11.27
N HIS A 18 -5.31 -11.26 10.15
CA HIS A 18 -5.88 -11.60 8.84
C HIS A 18 -4.85 -11.23 7.75
N ASP A 19 -4.10 -12.22 7.26
CA ASP A 19 -3.55 -12.10 5.91
C ASP A 19 -4.02 -13.27 5.06
N THR A 20 -4.96 -12.91 4.20
CA THR A 20 -5.68 -13.71 3.22
C THR A 20 -4.79 -14.73 2.51
N GLN A 21 -5.05 -16.01 2.76
CA GLN A 21 -4.63 -17.09 1.87
C GLN A 21 -5.28 -16.85 0.49
N LYS A 22 -4.47 -16.52 -0.53
CA LYS A 22 -4.88 -16.59 -1.93
C LYS A 22 -3.89 -17.45 -2.71
N ASN A 23 -4.35 -18.68 -2.96
CA ASN A 23 -4.13 -19.52 -4.13
C ASN A 23 -2.70 -19.98 -4.44
N LYS A 24 -2.46 -21.27 -4.16
CA LYS A 24 -1.43 -22.12 -4.77
C LYS A 24 -1.63 -22.16 -6.30
N SER A 25 -0.74 -21.55 -7.06
CA SER A 25 -0.48 -21.93 -8.44
C SER A 25 1.00 -21.72 -8.79
N ASN A 26 1.63 -22.81 -9.23
CA ASN A 26 2.99 -22.95 -9.77
C ASN A 26 4.15 -22.60 -8.82
N ASN A 27 4.85 -23.66 -8.36
CA ASN A 27 6.11 -23.63 -7.59
C ASN A 27 7.27 -23.06 -8.43
N GLN A 28 7.19 -21.79 -8.79
CA GLN A 28 8.31 -21.01 -9.27
C GLN A 28 8.27 -19.67 -8.53
N PRO A 29 9.36 -19.24 -7.88
CA PRO A 29 9.40 -17.93 -7.25
C PRO A 29 9.03 -16.89 -8.33
N PRO A 30 8.13 -15.93 -8.04
CA PRO A 30 7.66 -14.99 -9.04
C PRO A 30 8.87 -14.26 -9.64
N LYS A 31 9.09 -14.45 -10.96
CA LYS A 31 10.16 -13.81 -11.74
C LYS A 31 10.26 -12.35 -11.31
N TYR A 32 11.43 -11.94 -10.83
CA TYR A 32 11.65 -10.59 -10.33
C TYR A 32 11.29 -9.56 -11.41
N LYS A 33 10.32 -8.71 -11.11
CA LYS A 33 9.94 -7.55 -11.95
C LYS A 33 10.45 -6.30 -11.23
N PRO A 34 11.46 -5.60 -11.76
CA PRO A 34 12.07 -4.45 -11.08
C PRO A 34 11.10 -3.31 -10.79
N GLY A 35 9.98 -3.21 -11.52
CA GLY A 35 9.09 -2.08 -11.40
C GLY A 35 9.76 -0.79 -11.89
N ARG A 36 9.09 0.34 -11.65
CA ARG A 36 9.50 1.64 -12.19
C ARG A 36 10.53 2.31 -11.30
N VAL A 37 11.36 3.18 -11.89
CA VAL A 37 12.17 4.14 -11.12
C VAL A 37 11.20 5.12 -10.45
N THR A 38 11.45 5.39 -9.17
CA THR A 38 10.63 6.31 -8.36
C THR A 38 11.42 7.55 -7.98
N ARG A 39 10.73 8.58 -7.50
CA ARG A 39 11.37 9.77 -6.90
C ARG A 39 11.90 9.53 -5.48
N ASN A 40 11.73 8.33 -4.94
CA ASN A 40 12.28 7.99 -3.64
C ASN A 40 13.58 7.20 -3.85
N PRO A 41 14.75 7.77 -3.48
CA PRO A 41 16.04 7.11 -3.69
C PRO A 41 16.15 5.79 -2.93
N PHE A 42 15.58 5.69 -1.74
CA PHE A 42 15.57 4.45 -0.96
C PHE A 42 14.81 3.33 -1.68
N LEU A 43 13.67 3.64 -2.30
CA LEU A 43 12.91 2.65 -3.08
C LEU A 43 13.67 2.19 -4.34
N ASN A 44 14.46 3.08 -4.94
CA ASN A 44 15.33 2.72 -6.07
C ASN A 44 16.48 1.80 -5.62
N PHE A 45 17.03 2.02 -4.42
CA PHE A 45 18.01 1.12 -3.81
C PHE A 45 17.42 -0.25 -3.47
N LEU A 46 16.25 -0.29 -2.80
CA LEU A 46 15.58 -1.55 -2.49
C LEU A 46 15.27 -2.38 -3.73
N ARG A 47 15.05 -1.72 -4.87
CA ARG A 47 14.88 -2.39 -6.15
C ARG A 47 16.11 -3.20 -6.51
N ASP A 48 17.31 -2.65 -6.36
CA ASP A 48 18.56 -3.34 -6.66
C ASP A 48 18.87 -4.44 -5.65
N VAL A 49 18.65 -4.18 -4.35
CA VAL A 49 18.75 -5.23 -3.30
C VAL A 49 17.85 -6.42 -3.64
N ARG A 50 16.62 -6.14 -4.08
CA ARG A 50 15.66 -7.17 -4.44
C ARG A 50 16.06 -7.99 -5.69
N ARG A 51 16.92 -7.47 -6.58
CA ARG A 51 17.44 -8.24 -7.74
C ARG A 51 18.23 -9.46 -7.29
N ASN A 52 19.00 -9.30 -6.22
CA ASN A 52 19.95 -10.30 -5.74
C ASN A 52 19.37 -11.13 -4.57
N ALA A 53 18.20 -10.74 -4.04
CA ALA A 53 17.56 -11.36 -2.89
C ALA A 53 16.57 -12.47 -3.28
N TYR A 54 17.08 -13.57 -3.86
CA TYR A 54 16.27 -14.75 -4.16
C TYR A 54 15.83 -15.45 -2.87
N GLY A 55 14.57 -15.87 -2.80
CA GLY A 55 14.03 -16.63 -1.68
C GLY A 55 13.68 -15.81 -0.43
N LEU A 56 14.05 -14.53 -0.37
CA LEU A 56 13.66 -13.64 0.73
C LEU A 56 12.27 -13.04 0.51
N THR A 57 11.51 -12.92 1.59
CA THR A 57 10.23 -12.22 1.60
C THR A 57 10.42 -10.71 1.44
N LEU A 58 9.39 -10.01 0.96
CA LEU A 58 9.43 -8.55 0.83
C LEU A 58 9.73 -7.85 2.16
N TYR A 59 9.21 -8.39 3.26
CA TYR A 59 9.45 -7.89 4.60
C TYR A 59 10.94 -7.95 4.97
N GLU A 60 11.57 -9.11 4.78
CA GLU A 60 13.00 -9.29 5.10
C GLU A 60 13.89 -8.42 4.23
N ILE A 61 13.55 -8.27 2.94
CA ILE A 61 14.27 -7.38 2.01
C ILE A 61 14.15 -5.93 2.47
N ALA A 62 12.96 -5.49 2.90
CA ALA A 62 12.75 -4.14 3.39
C ALA A 62 13.51 -3.87 4.69
N THR A 63 13.49 -4.82 5.64
CA THR A 63 14.18 -4.69 6.93
C THR A 63 15.71 -4.67 6.72
N LYS A 64 16.28 -5.68 6.06
CA LYS A 64 17.74 -5.72 5.77
C LYS A 64 18.17 -4.54 4.91
N GLY A 65 17.36 -4.18 3.92
CA GLY A 65 17.61 -3.03 3.07
C GLY A 65 17.59 -1.70 3.82
N ALA A 66 16.70 -1.53 4.80
CA ALA A 66 16.69 -0.34 5.65
C ALA A 66 17.99 -0.19 6.45
N ASP A 67 18.48 -1.29 7.03
CA ASP A 67 19.74 -1.28 7.78
C ASP A 67 20.95 -0.98 6.90
N MET A 68 21.02 -1.61 5.71
CA MET A 68 22.07 -1.30 4.72
C MET A 68 22.02 0.15 4.29
N TRP A 69 20.83 0.69 4.00
CA TRP A 69 20.67 2.08 3.58
C TRP A 69 21.10 3.07 4.68
N ARG A 70 20.85 2.77 5.95
CA ARG A 70 21.32 3.61 7.07
C ARG A 70 22.84 3.65 7.15
N LYS A 71 23.49 2.51 6.90
CA LYS A 71 24.95 2.36 6.96
C LYS A 71 25.70 2.86 5.72
N MET A 72 25.03 3.01 4.58
CA MET A 72 25.64 3.53 3.35
C MET A 72 26.08 4.99 3.49
N ASP A 73 27.22 5.31 2.88
CA ASP A 73 27.72 6.67 2.77
C ASP A 73 26.92 7.50 1.75
N ALA A 74 27.06 8.82 1.83
CA ALA A 74 26.40 9.74 0.91
C ALA A 74 26.80 9.50 -0.55
N LYS A 75 28.06 9.08 -0.80
CA LYS A 75 28.58 8.75 -2.13
C LYS A 75 27.85 7.54 -2.71
N ASP A 76 27.64 6.49 -1.93
CA ASP A 76 26.93 5.29 -2.39
C ASP A 76 25.43 5.53 -2.58
N LYS A 77 24.87 6.49 -1.84
CA LYS A 77 23.48 6.95 -1.99
C LYS A 77 23.29 7.84 -3.22
N GLN A 78 24.33 8.52 -3.68
CA GLN A 78 24.28 9.49 -4.78
C GLN A 78 23.62 8.96 -6.06
N PRO A 79 23.98 7.79 -6.62
CA PRO A 79 23.35 7.30 -7.85
C PRO A 79 21.83 7.14 -7.71
N TYR A 80 21.36 6.70 -6.53
CA TYR A 80 19.94 6.57 -6.25
C TYR A 80 19.22 7.91 -6.12
N CYS A 81 19.92 8.90 -5.55
CA CYS A 81 19.45 10.29 -5.47
C CYS A 81 19.32 10.93 -6.85
N GLU A 82 20.28 10.70 -7.76
CA GLU A 82 20.22 11.19 -9.14
C GLU A 82 19.07 10.55 -9.91
N GLN A 83 18.91 9.23 -9.82
CA GLN A 83 17.76 8.53 -10.39
C GLN A 83 16.42 9.07 -9.86
N ALA A 84 16.36 9.38 -8.57
CA ALA A 84 15.17 9.94 -7.94
C ALA A 84 14.87 11.37 -8.43
N LYS A 85 15.90 12.20 -8.67
CA LYS A 85 15.75 13.55 -9.23
C LYS A 85 15.22 13.50 -10.67
N MET A 86 15.72 12.57 -11.48
CA MET A 86 15.31 12.40 -12.88
C MET A 86 13.95 11.71 -13.04
N ALA A 87 13.41 11.08 -11.99
CA ALA A 87 12.16 10.33 -12.09
C ALA A 87 10.94 11.26 -12.32
N PRO A 88 10.07 10.92 -13.31
CA PRO A 88 8.95 11.76 -13.69
C PRO A 88 7.92 11.90 -12.56
N TYR A 89 7.36 13.10 -12.40
CA TYR A 89 6.30 13.34 -11.43
C TYR A 89 5.00 12.66 -11.87
N ARG A 90 4.43 11.82 -11.01
CA ARG A 90 3.12 11.23 -11.28
C ARG A 90 2.03 12.17 -10.80
N ARG A 91 1.23 12.67 -11.74
CA ARG A 91 -0.06 13.29 -11.39
C ARG A 91 -0.85 12.23 -10.62
N ARG A 92 -1.15 12.51 -9.35
CA ARG A 92 -2.02 11.68 -8.52
C ARG A 92 -3.29 11.50 -9.34
N ARG A 93 -3.55 10.27 -9.82
CA ARG A 93 -4.73 9.98 -10.64
C ARG A 93 -5.90 10.30 -9.72
N MET A 94 -6.50 11.49 -9.87
CA MET A 94 -7.72 11.82 -9.18
C MET A 94 -8.67 10.71 -9.59
N ARG A 95 -9.02 9.84 -8.63
CA ARG A 95 -10.13 8.92 -8.81
C ARG A 95 -11.27 9.85 -9.14
N LYS A 96 -11.66 9.94 -10.42
CA LYS A 96 -12.88 10.64 -10.83
C LYS A 96 -13.97 9.96 -10.01
N ARG A 97 -14.28 10.53 -8.84
CA ARG A 97 -15.42 10.11 -8.04
C ARG A 97 -16.56 10.22 -9.04
N ARG A 98 -17.18 9.09 -9.37
CA ARG A 98 -18.29 9.01 -10.32
C ARG A 98 -19.40 9.92 -9.81
N ALA A 99 -19.34 11.20 -10.15
CA ALA A 99 -20.35 12.21 -9.85
C ALA A 99 -21.63 12.00 -10.70
N TYR A 100 -21.71 10.89 -11.43
CA TYR A 100 -22.88 10.48 -12.20
C TYR A 100 -23.95 9.76 -11.36
N ARG A 101 -23.77 9.57 -10.05
CA ARG A 101 -24.76 8.87 -9.19
C ARG A 101 -25.74 9.79 -8.46
N SER A 102 -25.60 11.11 -8.59
CA SER A 102 -26.47 12.07 -7.90
C SER A 102 -27.50 12.76 -8.81
N TYR A 103 -27.33 12.78 -10.14
CA TYR A 103 -28.29 13.45 -11.03
C TYR A 103 -29.54 12.62 -11.36
N SER A 104 -29.49 11.29 -11.21
CA SER A 104 -30.60 10.40 -11.58
C SER A 104 -31.65 10.17 -10.49
N ARG A 105 -31.49 10.74 -9.28
CA ARG A 105 -32.48 10.63 -8.20
C ARG A 105 -33.46 11.80 -8.10
N SER A 106 -33.21 12.89 -8.83
CA SER A 106 -34.04 14.10 -8.77
C SER A 106 -35.28 14.02 -9.68
N THR A 107 -35.23 13.26 -10.77
CA THR A 107 -36.28 13.23 -11.80
C THR A 107 -37.35 12.17 -11.58
N SER A 108 -37.10 11.16 -10.75
CA SER A 108 -38.07 10.08 -10.49
C SER A 108 -39.17 10.45 -9.49
N ARG A 109 -39.01 11.52 -8.70
CA ARG A 109 -40.05 12.03 -7.79
C ARG A 109 -40.98 13.07 -8.42
N ALA A 110 -40.58 13.71 -9.52
CA ALA A 110 -41.39 14.73 -10.19
C ALA A 110 -42.55 14.14 -11.02
N ARG A 111 -42.45 12.89 -11.48
CA ARG A 111 -43.43 12.29 -12.42
C ARG A 111 -44.65 11.62 -11.78
N LYS A 112 -44.78 11.61 -10.45
CA LYS A 112 -45.92 10.96 -9.76
C LYS A 112 -47.08 11.90 -9.36
N LYS A 113 -47.04 13.19 -9.70
CA LYS A 113 -48.06 14.18 -9.29
C LYS A 113 -49.06 14.64 -10.37
N THR A 114 -49.12 14.03 -11.55
CA THR A 114 -49.99 14.53 -12.66
C THR A 114 -51.03 13.53 -13.19
N LYS A 115 -51.53 12.60 -12.36
CA LYS A 115 -52.62 11.68 -12.77
C LYS A 115 -53.84 11.66 -11.84
N ARG A 116 -54.24 12.80 -11.26
CA ARG A 116 -55.52 12.95 -10.54
C ARG A 116 -56.09 14.35 -10.69
N SER A 117 -56.53 14.71 -11.89
CA SER A 117 -57.42 15.88 -12.08
C SER A 117 -58.02 15.88 -13.49
N ARG A 118 -59.05 15.04 -13.70
CA ARG A 118 -60.19 15.25 -14.61
C ARG A 118 -60.89 13.92 -14.92
N SER A 119 -61.94 13.63 -14.16
CA SER A 119 -63.16 12.96 -14.63
C SER A 119 -64.13 12.91 -13.47
N ARG A 120 -65.19 13.73 -13.57
CA ARG A 120 -66.50 13.69 -12.91
C ARG A 120 -67.07 15.10 -12.95
N TYR A 121 -67.85 15.38 -13.99
CA TYR A 121 -69.29 15.69 -13.94
C TYR A 121 -69.73 15.94 -15.38
#